data_AF-A0A2P7RK03-F1
#
_entry.id   AF-A0A2P7RK03-F1
#
_cell.length_a   1.000
_cell.length_b   1.000
_cell.length_c   1.000
_cell.angle_alpha   90.00
_cell.angle_beta   90.00
_cell.angle_gamma   90.00
#
_symmetry.space_group_name_H-M   'P 1'
#
loop_
_entity.id
_entity.type
_entity.pdbx_description
1 polymer ?
#
loop_
_entity_poly.entity_id
_entity_poly.type
_entity_poly.pdbx_seq_one_letter_code
_entity_poly.pdbx_strand_id
1 'polypeptide(L)'
;MKADEICDRYGHLQSGLSLKLLPADGDCEATILIEGPSRALHLLADLLMAVADEKENDGFGLGPRGAGSFHFSKTSEFGVYIHRLDE
;
A
#
# COMPACT_ATOMS: atom_id res chain seq x y z
N MET A 1 1.76 -3.38 -15.91
CA MET A 1 1.07 -2.09 -15.88
C MET A 1 1.86 -1.23 -14.93
N LYS A 2 2.21 0.00 -15.32
CA LYS A 2 3.03 0.85 -14.47
C LYS A 2 2.30 1.18 -13.17
N ALA A 3 3.03 1.23 -12.06
CA ALA A 3 2.43 1.52 -10.75
C ALA A 3 1.70 2.88 -10.70
N ASP A 4 2.14 3.86 -11.49
CA ASP A 4 1.47 5.16 -11.63
C ASP A 4 0.08 5.06 -12.27
N GLU A 5 -0.07 4.22 -13.31
CA GLU A 5 -1.35 4.00 -13.99
C GLU A 5 -2.37 3.32 -13.06
N ILE A 6 -1.87 2.48 -12.15
CA ILE A 6 -2.68 1.87 -11.10
C ILE A 6 -3.15 2.96 -10.14
N CYS A 7 -2.24 3.80 -9.64
CA CYS A 7 -2.62 4.93 -8.77
C CYS A 7 -3.69 5.81 -9.43
N ASP A 8 -3.51 6.17 -10.70
CA ASP A 8 -4.46 6.99 -11.45
C ASP A 8 -5.84 6.33 -11.57
N ARG A 9 -5.90 5.02 -11.85
CA ARG A 9 -7.16 4.25 -11.90
C ARG A 9 -7.95 4.36 -10.60
N TYR A 10 -7.26 4.35 -9.45
CA TYR A 10 -7.88 4.47 -8.14
C TYR A 10 -7.96 5.93 -7.63
N GLY A 11 -7.51 6.91 -8.43
CA GLY A 11 -7.41 8.33 -8.08
C GLY A 11 -8.75 9.09 -8.09
N HIS A 12 -9.83 8.47 -8.56
CA HIS A 12 -11.14 9.12 -8.68
C HIS A 12 -11.95 9.14 -7.36
N LEU A 13 -11.61 8.26 -6.40
CA LEU A 13 -12.23 8.20 -5.08
C LEU A 13 -11.17 7.84 -4.05
N GLN A 14 -11.14 8.58 -2.93
CA GLN A 14 -10.18 8.35 -1.85
C GLN A 14 -10.22 6.87 -1.41
N SER A 15 -9.17 6.10 -1.72
CA SER A 15 -9.21 4.63 -1.58
C SER A 15 -9.46 4.24 -0.12
N GLY A 16 -8.82 4.96 0.81
CA GLY A 16 -9.03 4.84 2.26
C GLY A 16 -8.14 3.79 2.91
N LEU A 17 -6.99 3.49 2.31
CA LEU A 17 -6.01 2.53 2.82
C LEU A 17 -5.43 3.02 4.16
N SER A 18 -5.35 2.17 5.16
CA SER A 18 -4.78 2.50 6.45
C SER A 18 -3.78 1.42 6.86
N LEU A 19 -2.56 1.85 7.17
CA LEU A 19 -1.52 1.03 7.74
C LEU A 19 -1.18 1.54 9.13
N LYS A 20 -1.30 0.67 10.13
CA LYS A 20 -1.07 0.98 11.55
C LYS A 20 -0.30 -0.16 12.20
N LEU A 21 0.38 0.13 13.30
CA LEU A 21 0.94 -0.93 14.13
C LEU A 21 -0.24 -1.61 14.85
N LEU A 22 -0.36 -2.93 14.69
CA LEU A 22 -1.19 -3.76 15.55
C LEU A 22 -0.30 -4.26 16.69
N PRO A 23 -0.50 -3.77 17.93
CA PRO A 23 0.32 -4.20 19.06
C PRO A 23 0.23 -5.70 19.26
N ALA A 24 1.28 -6.26 19.86
CA ALA A 24 1.27 -7.64 20.34
C ALA A 24 0.08 -7.87 21.28
N ASP A 25 -0.57 -9.02 21.15
CA ASP A 25 -1.67 -9.46 22.02
C ASP A 25 -1.42 -10.90 22.46
N GLY A 26 -1.25 -11.09 23.77
CA GLY A 26 -0.80 -12.36 24.35
C GLY A 26 0.55 -12.82 23.79
N ASP A 27 0.57 -14.02 23.20
CA ASP A 27 1.75 -14.64 22.60
C ASP A 27 1.98 -14.22 21.13
N CYS A 28 1.14 -13.35 20.57
CA CYS A 28 1.30 -12.86 19.21
C CYS A 28 2.26 -11.67 19.16
N GLU A 29 3.24 -11.71 18.26
CA GLU A 29 4.12 -10.58 18.00
C GLU A 29 3.35 -9.39 17.38
N ALA A 30 3.93 -8.19 17.51
CA ALA A 30 3.36 -7.00 16.88
C ALA A 30 3.41 -7.13 15.35
N THR A 31 2.33 -6.74 14.68
CA THR A 31 2.18 -6.83 13.22
C THR A 31 1.76 -5.50 12.63
N ILE A 32 1.77 -5.38 11.31
CA ILE A 32 1.20 -4.22 10.62
C ILE A 32 -0.25 -4.56 10.25
N LEU A 33 -1.20 -3.80 10.79
CA LEU A 33 -2.59 -3.85 10.34
C LEU A 33 -2.68 -3.13 9.00
N ILE A 34 -3.14 -3.84 7.99
CA ILE A 34 -3.52 -3.28 6.68
C ILE A 34 -5.04 -3.35 6.60
N GLU A 35 -5.71 -2.21 6.61
CA GLU A 35 -7.16 -2.14 6.63
C GLU A 35 -7.70 -1.08 5.65
N GLY A 36 -8.95 -1.25 5.26
CA GLY A 36 -9.67 -0.32 4.40
C GLY A 36 -10.85 -0.99 3.71
N PRO A 37 -11.63 -0.23 2.92
CA PRO A 37 -12.66 -0.81 2.06
C PRO A 37 -12.04 -1.74 1.01
N SER A 38 -12.82 -2.67 0.43
CA SER A 38 -12.35 -3.63 -0.58
C SER A 38 -11.53 -2.97 -1.71
N ARG A 39 -11.92 -1.78 -2.18
CA ARG A 39 -11.16 -1.02 -3.20
C ARG A 39 -9.73 -0.67 -2.78
N ALA A 40 -9.50 -0.37 -1.50
CA ALA A 40 -8.17 -0.04 -0.99
C ALA A 40 -7.27 -1.27 -0.95
N LEU A 41 -7.84 -2.42 -0.60
CA LEU A 41 -7.12 -3.69 -0.61
C LEU A 41 -6.83 -4.15 -2.04
N HIS A 42 -7.74 -3.92 -2.99
CA HIS A 42 -7.47 -4.18 -4.41
C HIS A 42 -6.38 -3.26 -4.97
N LEU A 43 -6.37 -1.97 -4.64
CA LEU A 43 -5.27 -1.07 -4.99
C LEU A 43 -3.93 -1.63 -4.51
N LEU A 44 -3.84 -2.04 -3.24
CA LEU A 44 -2.60 -2.59 -2.70
C LEU A 44 -2.20 -3.90 -3.39
N ALA A 45 -3.16 -4.78 -3.67
CA ALA A 45 -2.91 -6.01 -4.41
C ALA A 45 -2.38 -5.74 -5.83
N ASP A 46 -2.99 -4.81 -6.56
CA ASP A 46 -2.55 -4.41 -7.91
C ASP A 46 -1.13 -3.84 -7.88
N LEU A 47 -0.79 -3.03 -6.87
CA LEU A 47 0.57 -2.49 -6.69
C LEU A 47 1.59 -3.60 -6.42
N LEU A 48 1.27 -4.58 -5.55
CA LEU A 48 2.14 -5.73 -5.29
C LEU A 48 2.38 -6.54 -6.56
N MET A 49 1.33 -6.82 -7.33
CA MET A 49 1.44 -7.52 -8.62
C MET A 49 2.29 -6.74 -9.63
N ALA A 50 2.10 -5.42 -9.74
CA ALA A 50 2.87 -4.59 -10.65
C ALA A 50 4.37 -4.58 -10.35
N VAL A 51 4.76 -4.53 -9.07
CA VAL A 51 6.17 -4.61 -8.65
C VAL A 51 6.71 -6.02 -8.83
N ALA A 52 5.90 -7.05 -8.58
CA ALA A 52 6.27 -8.44 -8.79
C ALA A 52 6.55 -8.74 -10.28
N ASP A 53 5.72 -8.25 -11.18
CA ASP A 53 5.77 -8.60 -12.61
C ASP A 53 6.73 -7.70 -13.42
N GLU A 54 6.88 -6.41 -13.08
CA GLU A 54 7.68 -5.45 -13.86
C GLU A 54 8.84 -4.89 -13.05
N LYS A 55 10.09 -5.17 -13.46
CA LYS A 55 11.31 -4.77 -12.73
C LYS A 55 11.44 -3.27 -12.59
N GLU A 56 10.93 -2.53 -13.57
CA GLU A 56 10.95 -1.07 -13.61
C GLU A 56 10.13 -0.42 -12.49
N ASN A 57 9.20 -1.17 -11.88
CA ASN A 57 8.43 -0.73 -10.72
C ASN A 57 9.13 -1.05 -9.38
N ASP A 58 10.31 -1.68 -9.38
CA ASP A 58 11.02 -1.99 -8.14
C ASP A 58 11.32 -0.74 -7.30
N GLY A 59 11.24 -0.88 -5.98
CA GLY A 59 11.41 0.21 -5.03
C GLY A 59 10.24 1.20 -5.02
N PHE A 60 9.06 0.78 -5.46
CA PHE A 60 7.87 1.63 -5.42
C PHE A 60 7.46 1.96 -3.99
N GLY A 61 7.19 3.25 -3.72
CA GLY A 61 6.83 3.73 -2.41
C GLY A 61 5.74 4.80 -2.45
N LEU A 62 4.79 4.70 -1.52
CA LEU A 62 3.73 5.69 -1.30
C LEU A 62 3.48 5.87 0.20
N GLY A 63 3.05 7.07 0.61
CA GLY A 63 2.85 7.35 2.02
C GLY A 63 1.73 8.33 2.33
N PRO A 64 1.14 8.25 3.54
CA PRO A 64 0.00 9.08 3.94
C PRO A 64 0.34 10.57 4.10
N ARG A 65 1.64 10.92 4.15
CA ARG A 65 2.14 12.29 4.31
C ARG A 65 2.97 12.79 3.11
N GLY A 66 2.87 12.12 1.97
CA GLY A 66 3.67 12.43 0.78
C GLY A 66 2.99 12.04 -0.53
N ALA A 67 3.79 11.60 -1.50
CA ALA A 67 3.28 11.06 -2.76
C ALA A 67 2.33 9.87 -2.50
N GLY A 68 1.19 9.87 -3.17
CA GLY A 68 0.13 8.88 -2.98
C GLY A 68 -0.74 9.06 -1.73
N SER A 69 -0.57 10.14 -0.96
CA SER A 69 -1.36 10.41 0.26
C SER A 69 -2.87 10.37 0.05
N PHE A 70 -3.35 10.71 -1.15
CA PHE A 70 -4.76 10.62 -1.52
C PHE A 70 -5.34 9.19 -1.40
N HIS A 71 -4.52 8.15 -1.54
CA HIS A 71 -4.98 6.77 -1.41
C HIS A 71 -5.15 6.33 0.06
N PHE A 72 -4.59 7.09 1.00
CA PHE A 72 -4.59 6.75 2.41
C PHE A 72 -5.77 7.38 3.18
N SER A 73 -6.18 6.69 4.24
CA SER A 73 -7.02 7.27 5.29
C SER A 73 -6.21 8.28 6.10
N LYS A 74 -6.89 9.28 6.68
CA LYS A 74 -6.25 10.25 7.58
C LYS A 74 -5.68 9.60 8.86
N THR A 75 -6.07 8.37 9.17
CA THR A 75 -5.62 7.64 10.35
C THR A 75 -4.43 6.72 10.09
N SER A 76 -3.95 6.63 8.84
CA SER A 76 -2.78 5.80 8.52
C SER A 76 -1.53 6.37 9.18
N GLU A 77 -0.81 5.51 9.90
CA GLU A 77 0.44 5.86 10.59
C GLU A 77 1.64 5.65 9.67
N PHE A 78 1.56 4.62 8.81
CA PHE A 78 2.63 4.18 7.92
C PHE A 78 2.23 4.28 6.45
N GLY A 79 3.25 4.28 5.59
CA GLY A 79 3.13 4.11 4.14
C GLY A 79 3.47 2.69 3.71
N VAL A 80 3.53 2.46 2.40
CA VAL A 80 3.92 1.19 1.80
C VAL A 80 5.21 1.41 0.99
N TYR A 81 6.15 0.49 1.12
CA TYR A 81 7.32 0.38 0.28
C TYR A 81 7.45 -1.07 -0.19
N ILE A 82 7.57 -1.27 -1.50
CA ILE A 82 7.60 -2.59 -2.12
C ILE A 82 8.93 -2.70 -2.88
N HIS A 83 9.71 -3.71 -2.50
CA HIS A 83 10.95 -4.05 -3.15
C HIS A 83 10.90 -5.52 -3.57
N ARG A 84 11.23 -5.79 -4.83
CA ARG A 84 11.35 -7.15 -5.35
C ARG A 84 12.81 -7.56 -5.32
N LEU A 85 13.10 -8.66 -4.63
CA LEU A 85 14.44 -9.27 -4.65
C LEU A 85 14.67 -9.97 -6.00
N ASP A 86 15.92 -9.98 -6.45
CA ASP A 86 16.33 -10.79 -7.60
C ASP A 86 16.37 -12.28 -7.19
N GLU A 87 15.87 -13.17 -8.05
CA GLU A 87 15.90 -14.64 -7.90
C GLU A 87 17.17 -15.27 -8.47
#